data_AF-A0A953TXK3-F1
#
_entry.id   AF-A0A953TXK3-F1
#
_cell.length_a   1.000
_cell.length_b   1.000
_cell.length_c   1.000
_cell.angle_alpha   90.00
_cell.angle_beta   90.00
_cell.angle_gamma   90.00
#
_symmetry.space_group_name_H-M   'P 1'
#
loop_
_entity.id
_entity.type
_entity.pdbx_description
1 polymer ?
#
loop_
_entity_poly.entity_id
_entity_poly.type
_entity_poly.pdbx_seq_one_letter_code
_entity_poly.pdbx_strand_id
1 'polypeptide(L)'
;MKADKGLLYGGDPDLTRFFSRGGKLLMYHGWADPLVTPDASLIMYKRINDAVGRAAANSLALFMVPGMGHCQGGPGTDQFDKVAAIDQWVESGTKPQSIPAAHMTSGVVDRTRPLCAYPATAHYIGSGSTDDAKNFRCGAP
;
A
#
# COMPACT_ATOMS: atom_id res chain seq x y z
N MET A 1 10.46 -1.88 29.27
CA MET A 1 10.52 -3.27 28.80
C MET A 1 9.17 -3.60 28.16
N LYS A 2 9.10 -3.73 26.82
CA LYS A 2 7.83 -4.12 26.17
C LYS A 2 7.60 -5.61 26.47
N ALA A 3 6.48 -5.92 27.12
CA ALA A 3 6.20 -7.23 27.72
C ALA A 3 6.18 -8.39 26.72
N ASP A 4 6.12 -8.11 25.42
CA ASP A 4 5.99 -9.08 24.34
C ASP A 4 7.27 -9.31 23.52
N LYS A 5 8.38 -8.64 23.84
CA LYS A 5 9.59 -8.63 22.98
C LYS A 5 9.30 -8.28 21.51
N GLY A 6 8.21 -7.58 21.21
CA GLY A 6 7.77 -7.25 19.85
C GLY A 6 6.98 -8.33 19.10
N LEU A 7 6.63 -9.46 19.74
CA LEU A 7 5.90 -10.57 19.12
C LEU A 7 4.43 -10.24 18.81
N LEU A 8 3.78 -9.34 19.56
CA LEU A 8 2.36 -9.03 19.35
C LEU A 8 2.12 -7.98 18.25
N TYR A 9 3.19 -7.40 17.70
CA TYR A 9 3.15 -6.34 16.69
C TYR A 9 3.95 -6.71 15.43
N GLY A 10 3.67 -7.87 14.84
CA GLY A 10 4.11 -8.21 13.49
C GLY A 10 5.52 -8.78 13.35
N GLY A 11 6.08 -9.37 14.42
CA GLY A 11 7.35 -10.11 14.35
C GLY A 11 8.61 -9.25 14.27
N ASP A 12 9.68 -9.83 13.74
CA ASP A 12 11.00 -9.20 13.58
C ASP A 12 11.01 -8.23 12.39
N PRO A 13 11.22 -6.92 12.60
CA PRO A 13 11.28 -5.95 11.52
C PRO A 13 12.59 -6.00 10.71
N ASP A 14 13.62 -6.74 11.16
CA ASP A 14 14.85 -6.88 10.40
C ASP A 14 14.68 -7.87 9.22
N LEU A 15 14.30 -7.31 8.08
CA LEU A 15 14.16 -8.03 6.81
C LEU A 15 15.42 -7.96 5.95
N THR A 16 16.59 -7.60 6.50
CA THR A 16 17.85 -7.44 5.74
C THR A 16 18.20 -8.68 4.94
N ARG A 17 18.05 -9.88 5.53
CA ARG A 17 18.29 -11.16 4.85
C ARG A 17 17.32 -11.42 3.71
N PHE A 18 16.06 -11.01 3.85
CA PHE A 18 15.06 -11.17 2.80
C PHE A 18 15.36 -10.25 1.61
N PHE A 19 15.64 -8.96 1.87
CA PHE A 19 15.92 -7.98 0.83
C PHE A 19 17.28 -8.20 0.15
N SER A 20 18.30 -8.67 0.86
CA SER A 20 19.61 -9.01 0.27
C SER A 20 19.56 -10.16 -0.74
N ARG A 21 18.51 -11.00 -0.69
CA ARG A 21 18.24 -12.04 -1.69
C ARG A 21 17.32 -11.57 -2.83
N GLY A 22 17.10 -10.26 -2.95
CA GLY A 22 16.21 -9.69 -3.96
C GLY A 22 14.73 -9.70 -3.60
N GLY A 23 14.37 -10.12 -2.37
CA GLY A 23 12.97 -10.14 -1.91
C GLY A 23 12.32 -8.75 -1.98
N LYS A 24 11.02 -8.74 -2.32
CA LYS A 24 10.16 -7.55 -2.37
C LYS A 24 8.98 -7.73 -1.43
N LEU A 25 8.66 -6.71 -0.66
CA LEU A 25 7.50 -6.68 0.23
C LEU A 25 6.56 -5.54 -0.16
N LEU A 26 5.39 -5.93 -0.68
CA LEU A 26 4.27 -5.05 -0.95
C LEU A 26 3.25 -5.20 0.18
N MET A 27 3.05 -4.13 0.92
CA MET A 27 2.05 -4.03 1.98
C MET A 27 0.87 -3.21 1.47
N TYR A 28 -0.34 -3.52 1.91
CA TYR A 28 -1.51 -2.67 1.73
C TYR A 28 -2.39 -2.73 2.98
N HIS A 29 -3.17 -1.67 3.24
CA HIS A 29 -4.15 -1.64 4.32
C HIS A 29 -5.28 -0.66 3.98
N GLY A 30 -6.51 -0.98 4.35
CA GLY A 30 -7.66 -0.09 4.19
C GLY A 30 -7.73 0.94 5.31
N TRP A 31 -7.82 2.23 4.99
CA TRP A 31 -7.93 3.27 6.03
C TRP A 31 -9.20 3.18 6.87
N ALA A 32 -10.22 2.48 6.37
CA ALA A 32 -11.51 2.30 7.04
C ALA A 32 -11.68 0.87 7.59
N ASP A 33 -10.59 0.10 7.78
CA ASP A 33 -10.64 -1.22 8.41
C ASP A 33 -11.13 -1.12 9.87
N PRO A 34 -12.30 -1.69 10.20
CA PRO A 34 -12.84 -1.62 11.56
C PRO A 34 -12.31 -2.73 12.49
N LEU A 35 -11.62 -3.74 11.94
CA LEU A 35 -11.18 -4.93 12.67
C LEU A 35 -9.70 -4.87 13.04
N VAL A 36 -8.87 -4.41 12.12
CA VAL A 36 -7.43 -4.23 12.34
C VAL A 36 -7.09 -2.77 12.13
N THR A 37 -6.45 -2.14 13.13
CA THR A 37 -6.08 -0.74 13.01
C THR A 37 -5.09 -0.52 11.86
N PRO A 38 -5.33 0.44 10.95
CA PRO A 38 -4.40 0.80 9.88
C PRO A 38 -3.04 1.26 10.41
N ASP A 39 -3.01 1.80 11.64
CA ASP A 39 -1.79 2.22 12.34
C ASP A 39 -0.80 1.07 12.53
N ALA A 40 -1.27 -0.17 12.64
CA ALA A 40 -0.40 -1.33 12.78
C ALA A 40 0.51 -1.50 11.55
N SER A 41 -0.03 -1.29 10.34
CA SER A 41 0.75 -1.35 9.10
C SER A 41 1.71 -0.18 8.96
N LEU A 42 1.31 1.03 9.38
CA LEU A 42 2.19 2.20 9.40
C LEU A 42 3.37 1.99 10.37
N ILE A 43 3.09 1.49 11.57
CA ILE A 43 4.09 1.15 12.58
C ILE A 43 5.05 0.09 12.02
N MET A 44 4.55 -0.98 11.41
CA MET A 44 5.41 -2.02 10.85
C MET A 44 6.27 -1.50 9.69
N TYR A 45 5.68 -0.74 8.76
CA TYR A 45 6.42 -0.11 7.67
C TYR A 45 7.53 0.80 8.17
N LYS A 46 7.26 1.60 9.22
CA LYS A 46 8.28 2.42 9.87
C LYS A 46 9.37 1.55 10.52
N ARG A 47 8.99 0.53 11.29
CA ARG A 47 9.94 -0.35 12.00
C ARG A 47 10.88 -1.07 11.04
N ILE A 48 10.39 -1.57 9.90
CA ILE A 48 11.23 -2.20 8.87
C ILE A 48 12.21 -1.17 8.29
N ASN A 49 11.75 0.03 7.92
CA ASN A 49 12.63 1.08 7.42
C ASN A 49 13.71 1.48 8.45
N ASP A 50 13.34 1.62 9.72
CA ASP A 50 14.28 1.95 10.80
C ASP A 50 15.33 0.84 11.03
N ALA A 51 14.93 -0.43 10.93
CA ALA A 51 15.81 -1.58 11.17
C ALA A 51 16.76 -1.88 10.00
N VAL A 52 16.26 -1.75 8.77
CA VAL A 52 16.96 -2.16 7.54
C VAL A 52 17.69 -0.97 6.88
N GLY A 53 17.19 0.25 7.07
CA GLY A 53 17.73 1.46 6.44
C GLY A 53 17.63 1.44 4.91
N ARG A 54 18.71 1.87 4.23
CA ARG A 54 18.74 2.06 2.76
C ARG A 54 18.37 0.81 1.96
N ALA A 55 18.60 -0.39 2.50
CA ALA A 55 18.26 -1.63 1.81
C ALA A 55 16.74 -1.84 1.65
N ALA A 56 15.90 -1.20 2.46
CA ALA A 56 14.44 -1.25 2.32
C ALA A 56 13.93 -0.35 1.18
N ALA A 57 14.68 0.68 0.79
CA ALA A 57 14.19 1.75 -0.09
C ALA A 57 13.61 1.25 -1.43
N ASN A 58 14.20 0.19 -2.01
CA ASN A 58 13.79 -0.40 -3.29
C ASN A 58 13.07 -1.75 -3.16
N SER A 59 12.80 -2.19 -1.94
CA SER A 59 12.24 -3.53 -1.66
C SER A 59 11.05 -3.51 -0.71
N LEU A 60 10.67 -2.36 -0.17
CA LEU A 60 9.50 -2.17 0.69
C LEU A 60 8.57 -1.09 0.11
N ALA A 61 7.30 -1.44 -0.09
CA ALA A 61 6.25 -0.52 -0.52
C ALA A 61 5.00 -0.73 0.33
N LEU A 62 4.31 0.36 0.65
CA LEU A 62 3.04 0.36 1.36
C LEU A 62 2.02 1.16 0.57
N PHE A 63 0.84 0.60 0.37
CA PHE A 63 -0.30 1.27 -0.27
C PHE A 63 -1.46 1.34 0.72
N MET A 64 -1.70 2.54 1.27
CA MET A 64 -2.86 2.79 2.13
C MET A 64 -4.06 3.14 1.26
N VAL A 65 -5.18 2.45 1.43
CA VAL A 65 -6.35 2.52 0.54
C VAL A 65 -7.47 3.31 1.22
N PRO A 66 -7.73 4.58 0.85
CA PRO A 66 -8.80 5.37 1.44
C PRO A 66 -10.17 4.74 1.20
N GLY A 67 -10.97 4.62 2.25
CA GLY A 67 -12.33 4.07 2.17
C GLY A 67 -12.42 2.56 2.05
N MET A 68 -11.32 1.83 1.87
CA MET A 68 -11.35 0.36 1.93
C MET A 68 -11.49 -0.11 3.38
N GLY A 69 -12.35 -1.11 3.60
CA GLY A 69 -12.54 -1.79 4.88
C GLY A 69 -11.53 -2.92 5.12
N HIS A 70 -11.96 -3.95 5.87
CA HIS A 70 -11.13 -5.10 6.21
C HIS A 70 -10.84 -5.97 4.98
N CYS A 71 -9.64 -5.83 4.43
CA CYS A 71 -9.15 -6.46 3.20
C CYS A 71 -9.85 -6.05 1.89
N GLN A 72 -11.13 -5.72 1.94
CA GLN A 72 -12.02 -5.40 0.83
C GLN A 72 -13.24 -4.59 1.29
N GLY A 73 -14.08 -4.17 0.35
CA GLY A 73 -15.31 -3.42 0.59
C GLY A 73 -15.09 -2.01 1.13
N GLY A 74 -16.18 -1.36 1.51
CA GLY A 74 -16.19 0.07 1.88
C GLY A 74 -16.29 0.99 0.66
N PRO A 75 -16.43 2.31 0.85
CA PRO A 75 -16.65 3.28 -0.25
C PRO A 75 -15.40 3.59 -1.10
N GLY A 76 -14.27 2.92 -0.84
CA GLY A 76 -12.99 3.14 -1.50
C GLY A 76 -12.75 2.25 -2.71
N THR A 77 -11.69 2.53 -3.48
CA THR A 77 -11.26 1.67 -4.60
C THR A 77 -10.50 0.46 -4.06
N ASP A 78 -11.22 -0.58 -3.65
CA ASP A 78 -10.71 -1.78 -2.99
C ASP A 78 -10.28 -2.90 -3.96
N GLN A 79 -10.65 -2.80 -5.24
CA GLN A 79 -10.32 -3.78 -6.27
C GLN A 79 -9.02 -3.42 -6.99
N PHE A 80 -7.98 -4.23 -6.84
CA PHE A 80 -6.69 -4.05 -7.52
C PHE A 80 -5.88 -5.35 -7.58
N ASP A 81 -5.07 -5.50 -8.63
CA ASP A 81 -4.28 -6.71 -8.85
C ASP A 81 -2.94 -6.62 -8.10
N LYS A 82 -2.90 -7.29 -6.94
CA LYS A 82 -1.75 -7.34 -6.05
C LYS A 82 -0.65 -8.25 -6.58
N VAL A 83 -1.04 -9.29 -7.32
CA VAL A 83 -0.12 -10.29 -7.87
C VAL A 83 0.61 -9.69 -9.06
N ALA A 84 -0.11 -9.07 -9.99
CA ALA A 84 0.51 -8.35 -11.09
C ALA A 84 1.46 -7.24 -10.61
N ALA A 85 1.09 -6.51 -9.54
CA ALA A 85 1.94 -5.47 -8.97
C ALA A 85 3.26 -6.01 -8.40
N ILE A 86 3.24 -7.17 -7.71
CA ILE A 86 4.45 -7.78 -7.19
C ILE A 86 5.27 -8.46 -8.29
N ASP A 87 4.63 -9.12 -9.26
CA ASP A 87 5.30 -9.76 -10.40
C ASP A 87 6.06 -8.72 -11.22
N GLN A 88 5.39 -7.63 -11.62
CA GLN A 88 6.04 -6.56 -12.38
C GLN A 88 7.20 -5.92 -11.59
N TRP A 89 7.07 -5.78 -10.27
CA TRP A 89 8.15 -5.24 -9.44
C TRP A 89 9.35 -6.18 -9.38
N VAL A 90 9.11 -7.48 -9.21
CA VAL A 90 10.19 -8.49 -9.17
C VAL A 90 10.90 -8.57 -10.52
N GLU A 91 10.16 -8.58 -11.63
CA GLU A 91 10.72 -8.72 -12.98
C GLU A 91 11.45 -7.45 -13.45
N SER A 92 10.86 -6.28 -13.26
CA SER A 92 11.45 -5.01 -13.72
C SER A 92 12.48 -4.41 -12.76
N GLY A 93 12.51 -4.90 -11.52
CA GLY A 93 13.28 -4.29 -10.42
C GLY A 93 12.77 -2.91 -9.98
N THR A 94 11.72 -2.38 -10.61
CA THR A 94 11.23 -1.01 -10.39
C THR A 94 10.09 -1.00 -9.38
N LYS A 95 10.28 -0.28 -8.26
CA LYS A 95 9.26 -0.16 -7.21
C LYS A 95 8.02 0.56 -7.74
N PRO A 96 6.81 -0.02 -7.61
CA PRO A 96 5.58 0.63 -8.05
C PRO A 96 5.39 1.94 -7.29
N GLN A 97 5.18 3.03 -8.02
CA GLN A 97 4.81 4.33 -7.45
C GLN A 97 3.30 4.46 -7.32
N SER A 98 2.56 3.72 -8.15
CA SER A 98 1.11 3.64 -8.10
C SER A 98 0.59 2.27 -8.53
N ILE A 99 -0.59 1.88 -8.05
CA ILE A 99 -1.32 0.69 -8.50
C ILE A 99 -2.73 1.15 -8.95
N PRO A 100 -3.20 0.80 -10.16
CA PRO A 100 -4.57 1.07 -10.56
C PRO A 100 -5.56 0.33 -9.65
N ALA A 101 -6.56 1.03 -9.15
CA ALA A 101 -7.63 0.44 -8.36
C ALA A 101 -9.01 0.94 -8.79
N ALA A 102 -10.02 0.11 -8.52
CA ALA A 102 -11.41 0.38 -8.80
C ALA A 102 -12.29 0.15 -7.57
N HIS A 103 -13.41 0.87 -7.51
CA HIS A 103 -14.58 0.52 -6.71
C HIS A 103 -15.63 -0.06 -7.66
N MET A 104 -16.45 -0.98 -7.14
CA MET A 104 -17.50 -1.63 -7.92
C MET A 104 -18.84 -1.53 -7.20
N THR A 105 -19.87 -1.10 -7.93
CA THR A 105 -21.26 -1.20 -7.50
C THR A 105 -21.97 -2.21 -8.39
N SER A 106 -22.55 -3.25 -7.79
CA SER A 106 -23.28 -4.30 -8.51
C SER A 106 -22.49 -4.93 -9.67
N GLY A 107 -21.17 -5.13 -9.47
CA GLY A 107 -20.27 -5.72 -10.46
C GLY A 107 -19.82 -4.79 -11.58
N VAL A 108 -20.19 -3.50 -11.52
CA VAL A 108 -19.80 -2.48 -12.50
C VAL A 108 -18.82 -1.51 -11.85
N VAL A 109 -17.71 -1.23 -12.53
CA VAL A 109 -16.76 -0.18 -12.10
C VAL A 109 -17.44 1.18 -12.19
N ASP A 110 -17.55 1.85 -11.05
CA ASP A 110 -18.15 3.19 -10.93
C ASP A 110 -17.13 4.27 -10.54
N ARG A 111 -15.95 3.88 -10.05
CA ARG A 111 -14.84 4.77 -9.72
C ARG A 111 -13.50 4.08 -9.86
N THR A 112 -12.51 4.82 -10.34
CA THR A 112 -11.11 4.38 -10.39
C THR A 112 -10.20 5.44 -9.76
N ARG A 113 -9.10 4.99 -9.15
CA ARG A 113 -8.06 5.84 -8.58
C ARG A 113 -6.68 5.17 -8.69
N PRO A 114 -5.59 5.94 -8.80
CA PRO A 114 -4.26 5.41 -8.52
C PRO A 114 -4.08 5.26 -7.00
N LEU A 115 -3.84 4.05 -6.51
CA LEU A 115 -3.31 3.86 -5.16
C LEU A 115 -1.86 4.32 -5.17
N CYS A 116 -1.50 5.26 -4.32
CA CYS A 116 -0.16 5.84 -4.29
C CYS A 116 0.71 5.14 -3.26
N ALA A 117 2.00 4.99 -3.58
CA ALA A 117 2.97 4.47 -2.63
C ALA A 117 3.12 5.46 -1.46
N TYR A 118 2.84 4.99 -0.24
CA TYR A 118 2.93 5.79 0.98
C TYR A 118 4.32 6.44 1.13
N PRO A 119 4.42 7.73 1.51
CA PRO A 119 3.33 8.58 2.01
C PRO A 119 2.55 9.36 0.95
N ALA A 120 2.79 9.14 -0.35
CA ALA A 120 2.08 9.88 -1.38
C ALA A 120 0.56 9.60 -1.37
N THR A 121 -0.23 10.59 -1.78
CA THR A 121 -1.69 10.50 -1.89
C THR A 121 -2.16 10.88 -3.29
N ALA A 122 -3.36 10.44 -3.68
CA ALA A 122 -3.92 10.73 -4.99
C ALA A 122 -4.58 12.12 -5.02
N HIS A 123 -4.08 13.01 -5.87
CA HIS A 123 -4.52 14.40 -5.98
C HIS A 123 -5.25 14.60 -7.30
N TYR A 124 -6.46 15.16 -7.25
CA TYR A 124 -7.22 15.53 -8.44
C TYR A 124 -6.49 16.65 -9.20
N ILE A 125 -6.41 16.55 -10.52
CA ILE A 125 -5.68 17.51 -11.36
C ILE A 125 -6.47 18.81 -11.63
N GLY A 126 -7.73 18.88 -11.20
CA GLY A 126 -8.58 20.07 -11.32
C GLY A 126 -9.56 20.05 -12.50
N SER A 127 -9.50 19.04 -13.36
CA SER A 127 -10.40 18.91 -14.53
C SER A 127 -10.74 17.45 -14.86
N GLY A 128 -11.92 17.22 -15.44
CA GLY A 128 -12.42 15.89 -15.80
C GLY A 128 -13.38 15.30 -14.77
N SER A 129 -13.72 14.01 -14.92
CA SER A 129 -14.52 13.29 -13.92
C SER A 129 -13.68 12.92 -12.70
N THR A 130 -14.22 13.09 -11.50
CA THR A 130 -13.60 12.65 -10.24
C THR A 130 -13.66 11.13 -10.03
N ASP A 131 -14.39 10.42 -10.88
CA ASP A 131 -14.48 8.96 -10.87
C ASP A 131 -13.47 8.28 -11.82
N ASP A 132 -12.71 9.06 -12.60
CA ASP A 132 -11.72 8.57 -13.56
C ASP A 132 -10.29 8.81 -13.06
N ALA A 133 -9.53 7.72 -12.88
CA ALA A 133 -8.15 7.71 -12.38
C ALA A 133 -7.20 8.59 -13.20
N LYS A 134 -7.45 8.79 -14.50
CA LYS A 134 -6.57 9.61 -15.35
C LYS A 134 -6.55 11.09 -14.93
N ASN A 135 -7.55 11.53 -14.17
CA ASN A 135 -7.65 12.88 -13.63
C ASN A 135 -7.02 13.00 -12.24
N PHE A 136 -6.22 12.01 -11.81
CA PHE A 136 -5.51 12.00 -10.54
C PHE A 136 -4.02 11.75 -10.75
N ARG A 137 -3.19 12.32 -9.88
CA ARG A 137 -1.75 12.06 -9.81
C ARG A 137 -1.33 11.80 -8.37
N CYS A 138 -0.34 10.93 -8.18
CA CYS A 138 0.27 10.78 -6.87
C CYS A 138 1.15 12.00 -6.56
N GLY A 139 0.96 12.58 -5.39
CA GLY A 139 1.71 13.72 -4.88
C GLY A 139 2.08 13.52 -3.42
N ALA A 140 2.93 14.41 -2.89
CA ALA A 140 3.15 14.50 -1.46
C ALA A 140 1.80 14.72 -0.72
N PRO A 141 1.69 14.28 0.55
CA PRO A 141 0.48 14.49 1.37
C PRO A 141 -0.08 15.91 1.30
#